data_AF-A0A1G0CZX8-F1
#
_entry.id   AF-A0A1G0CZX8-F1
#
_cell.length_a   1.000
_cell.length_b   1.000
_cell.length_c   1.000
_cell.angle_alpha   90.00
_cell.angle_beta   90.00
_cell.angle_gamma   90.00
#
_symmetry.space_group_name_H-M   'P 1'
#
loop_
_entity.id
_entity.type
_entity.pdbx_description
1 polymer ?
#
loop_
_entity_poly.entity_id
_entity_poly.type
_entity_poly.pdbx_seq_one_letter_code
_entity_poly.pdbx_strand_id
1 'polypeptide(L)'
;MYDPDRELRYVVEIMLGSLDESHIIRTIEYWDIERQRYPAYDHRAVIVAEEITSRFFNVIRLLNRSVKLVALQLNAFSIDNSVVLHFTKVLDVSAETEDVEEGEGGEQVDRRYWERRAGATSLAVLDAVVAMIEKEIGPARVTYNKNHIALGTSGFNFCWFHPRKSTPHCHLRLRTGSDEREKILRQLEDAGVSATLFQSERITIKLSRKHLDDSREAVLVALRHCEQRSRTSQDE
;
A
#
# COMPACT_ATOMS: atom_id res chain seq x y z
N MET A 1 5.64 19.27 6.37
CA MET A 1 6.73 18.42 6.89
C MET A 1 7.26 17.55 5.76
N TYR A 2 8.58 17.43 5.60
CA TYR A 2 9.20 16.63 4.53
C TYR A 2 9.76 15.32 5.09
N ASP A 3 9.44 14.22 4.41
CA ASP A 3 9.98 12.88 4.64
C ASP A 3 11.02 12.58 3.55
N PRO A 4 12.32 12.65 3.88
CA PRO A 4 13.41 12.53 2.92
C PRO A 4 13.54 11.13 2.32
N ASP A 5 13.18 10.09 3.08
CA ASP A 5 13.33 8.70 2.64
C ASP A 5 12.25 8.29 1.62
N ARG A 6 11.15 9.06 1.57
CA ARG A 6 9.97 8.76 0.73
C ARG A 6 9.67 9.82 -0.33
N GLU A 7 10.51 10.86 -0.43
CA GLU A 7 10.28 12.03 -1.30
C GLU A 7 8.86 12.61 -1.13
N LEU A 8 8.41 12.69 0.12
CA LEU A 8 7.00 12.93 0.45
C LEU A 8 6.84 14.12 1.38
N ARG A 9 5.84 14.95 1.12
CA ARG A 9 5.46 16.07 1.99
C ARG A 9 4.10 15.82 2.63
N TYR A 10 4.05 16.00 3.94
CA TYR A 10 2.81 16.04 4.71
C TYR A 10 2.42 17.50 4.94
N VAL A 11 1.20 17.84 4.52
CA VAL A 11 0.56 19.11 4.83
C VAL A 11 -0.46 18.82 5.92
N VAL A 12 -0.18 19.31 7.12
CA VAL A 12 -0.92 18.95 8.33
C VAL A 12 -1.74 20.14 8.77
N GLU A 13 -3.03 19.93 8.95
CA GLU A 13 -3.96 20.91 9.50
C GLU A 13 -4.60 20.36 10.77
N ILE A 14 -4.43 21.08 11.87
CA ILE A 14 -4.85 20.66 13.21
C ILE A 14 -5.99 21.54 13.70
N MET A 15 -7.03 20.92 14.24
CA MET A 15 -8.14 21.59 14.92
C MET A 15 -8.38 20.93 16.27
N LEU A 16 -8.60 21.75 17.30
CA LEU A 16 -9.12 21.27 18.58
C LEU A 16 -10.64 21.20 18.50
N GLY A 17 -11.24 20.18 19.11
CA GLY A 17 -12.65 19.86 18.96
C GLY A 17 -12.97 18.98 17.75
N SER A 18 -14.26 18.91 17.43
CA SER A 18 -14.79 18.06 16.38
C SER A 18 -14.48 18.60 14.99
N LEU A 19 -14.15 17.70 14.07
CA LEU A 19 -13.96 18.00 12.66
C LEU A 19 -15.20 18.70 12.08
N ASP A 20 -14.98 19.76 11.31
CA ASP A 20 -16.01 20.49 10.56
C ASP A 20 -15.67 20.65 9.07
N GLU A 21 -16.62 21.18 8.30
CA GLU A 21 -16.46 21.42 6.87
C GLU A 21 -15.30 22.38 6.58
N SER A 22 -15.13 23.44 7.38
CA SER A 22 -14.08 24.44 7.19
C SER A 22 -12.68 23.86 7.38
N HIS A 23 -12.52 22.92 8.30
CA HIS A 23 -11.27 22.20 8.52
C HIS A 23 -10.88 21.35 7.31
N ILE A 24 -11.84 20.65 6.69
CA ILE A 24 -11.59 19.90 5.45
C ILE A 24 -11.16 20.84 4.32
N ILE A 25 -11.86 21.97 4.13
CA ILE A 25 -11.54 22.94 3.07
C ILE A 25 -10.13 23.50 3.25
N ARG A 26 -9.77 23.99 4.45
CA ARG A 26 -8.42 24.51 4.73
C ARG A 26 -7.33 23.46 4.47
N THR A 27 -7.58 22.21 4.86
CA THR A 27 -6.63 21.11 4.64
C THR A 27 -6.35 20.90 3.15
N ILE A 28 -7.39 20.93 2.30
CA ILE A 28 -7.25 20.77 0.85
C ILE A 28 -6.57 21.99 0.22
N GLU A 29 -6.95 23.20 0.62
CA GLU A 29 -6.34 24.44 0.12
C GLU A 29 -4.84 24.48 0.41
N TYR A 30 -4.44 24.19 1.64
CA TYR A 30 -3.03 24.18 2.02
C TYR A 30 -2.26 23.07 1.29
N TRP A 31 -2.89 21.91 1.10
CA TRP A 31 -2.29 20.83 0.31
C TRP A 31 -2.05 21.25 -1.14
N ASP A 32 -3.02 21.90 -1.79
CA ASP A 32 -2.88 22.31 -3.18
C ASP A 32 -1.81 23.38 -3.35
N ILE A 33 -1.75 24.36 -2.45
CA ILE A 33 -0.71 25.40 -2.43
C ILE A 33 0.68 24.76 -2.35
N GLU A 34 0.89 23.83 -1.41
CA GLU A 34 2.21 23.19 -1.25
C GLU A 34 2.56 22.34 -2.46
N ARG A 35 1.58 21.62 -3.04
CA ARG A 35 1.75 20.79 -4.24
C ARG A 35 2.17 21.60 -5.46
N GLN A 36 1.58 22.78 -5.64
CA GLN A 36 1.97 23.70 -6.69
C GLN A 36 3.36 24.31 -6.43
N ARG A 37 3.70 24.56 -5.17
CA ARG A 37 5.00 25.11 -4.77
C ARG A 37 6.15 24.12 -4.96
N TYR A 38 5.91 22.82 -4.71
CA TYR A 38 6.93 21.78 -4.78
C TYR A 38 6.47 20.54 -5.57
N PRO A 39 6.24 20.66 -6.89
CA PRO A 39 5.62 19.61 -7.71
C PRO A 39 6.49 18.34 -7.88
N ALA A 40 7.77 18.40 -7.49
CA ALA A 40 8.70 17.27 -7.57
C ALA A 40 8.48 16.21 -6.48
N TYR A 41 7.71 16.51 -5.43
CA TYR A 41 7.48 15.57 -4.31
C TYR A 41 6.03 15.09 -4.29
N ASP A 42 5.79 13.88 -3.78
CA ASP A 42 4.41 13.45 -3.47
C ASP A 42 3.89 14.25 -2.27
N HIS A 43 2.59 14.49 -2.20
CA HIS A 43 1.98 15.34 -1.17
C HIS A 43 0.77 14.65 -0.55
N ARG A 44 0.72 14.62 0.78
CA ARG A 44 -0.39 14.06 1.56
C ARG A 44 -0.98 15.14 2.46
N ALA A 45 -2.29 15.28 2.37
CA ALA A 45 -3.06 16.12 3.26
C ALA A 45 -3.35 15.33 4.54
N VAL A 46 -3.15 15.92 5.70
CA VAL A 46 -3.34 15.28 7.01
C VAL A 46 -4.27 16.14 7.85
N ILE A 47 -5.44 15.60 8.15
CA ILE A 47 -6.42 16.21 9.05
C ILE A 47 -6.17 15.67 10.46
N VAL A 48 -6.10 16.56 11.45
CA VAL A 48 -5.99 16.18 12.86
C VAL A 48 -7.08 16.86 13.68
N ALA A 49 -7.99 16.09 14.28
CA ALA A 49 -9.09 16.61 15.10
C ALA A 49 -9.28 15.77 16.37
N GLU A 50 -9.90 16.32 17.41
CA GLU A 50 -10.17 15.54 18.64
C GLU A 50 -11.31 14.53 18.45
N GLU A 51 -12.27 14.87 17.59
CA GLU A 51 -13.39 14.01 17.25
C GLU A 51 -13.65 14.03 15.74
N ILE A 52 -13.77 12.83 15.13
CA ILE A 52 -14.12 12.66 13.72
C ILE A 52 -15.37 11.79 13.65
N THR A 53 -16.50 12.41 13.31
CA THR A 53 -17.79 11.71 13.26
C THR A 53 -17.98 10.92 11.96
N SER A 54 -18.91 9.97 11.98
CA SER A 54 -19.14 9.07 10.84
C SER A 54 -19.53 9.76 9.54
N ARG A 55 -20.19 10.93 9.62
CA ARG A 55 -20.57 11.69 8.42
C ARG A 55 -19.35 12.16 7.62
N PHE A 56 -18.27 12.49 8.32
CA PHE A 56 -17.05 12.99 7.69
C PHE A 56 -16.17 11.88 7.15
N PHE A 57 -16.28 10.64 7.64
CA PHE A 57 -15.64 9.51 6.97
C PHE A 57 -16.10 9.42 5.51
N ASN A 58 -17.41 9.47 5.24
CA ASN A 58 -17.92 9.39 3.86
C ASN A 58 -17.42 10.53 2.97
N VAL A 59 -17.33 11.75 3.52
CA VAL A 59 -16.82 12.92 2.79
C VAL A 59 -15.33 12.77 2.48
N ILE A 60 -14.51 12.42 3.48
CA ILE A 60 -13.07 12.22 3.30
C ILE A 60 -12.80 11.07 2.32
N ARG A 61 -13.58 9.97 2.41
CA ARG A 61 -13.54 8.84 1.47
C ARG A 61 -13.77 9.27 0.01
N LEU A 62 -14.77 10.11 -0.23
CA LEU A 62 -15.07 10.61 -1.57
C LEU A 62 -13.93 11.49 -2.10
N LEU A 63 -13.38 12.35 -1.25
CA LEU A 63 -12.27 13.25 -1.58
C LEU A 63 -10.96 12.50 -1.82
N ASN A 64 -10.76 11.34 -1.20
CA ASN A 64 -9.56 10.51 -1.35
C ASN A 64 -9.27 10.07 -2.78
N ARG A 65 -10.27 10.12 -3.67
CA ARG A 65 -10.10 9.88 -5.12
C ARG A 65 -9.27 10.96 -5.82
N SER A 66 -9.24 12.17 -5.26
CA SER A 66 -8.60 13.34 -5.88
C SER A 66 -7.49 13.94 -5.00
N VAL A 67 -7.59 13.76 -3.68
CA VAL A 67 -6.65 14.31 -2.68
C VAL A 67 -6.27 13.20 -1.72
N LYS A 68 -4.99 12.83 -1.65
CA LYS A 68 -4.49 11.81 -0.72
C LYS A 68 -4.60 12.31 0.74
N LEU A 69 -5.74 12.04 1.39
CA LEU A 69 -6.08 12.46 2.75
C LEU A 69 -5.83 11.35 3.78
N VAL A 70 -5.13 11.71 4.87
CA VAL A 70 -5.01 10.92 6.09
C VAL A 70 -5.77 11.65 7.20
N ALA A 71 -6.50 10.94 8.03
CA ALA A 71 -7.15 11.54 9.21
C ALA A 71 -6.63 10.90 10.51
N LEU A 72 -6.20 11.76 11.43
CA LEU A 72 -5.75 11.39 12.77
C LEU A 72 -6.72 11.96 13.80
N GLN A 73 -7.19 11.10 14.69
CA GLN A 73 -7.91 11.52 15.89
C GLN A 73 -6.90 11.78 17.01
N LEU A 74 -6.97 12.96 17.62
CA LEU A 74 -6.14 13.37 18.74
C LEU A 74 -6.89 13.16 20.05
N ASN A 75 -6.31 12.39 20.96
CA ASN A 75 -6.72 12.34 22.35
C ASN A 75 -5.66 13.03 23.21
N ALA A 76 -6.06 14.04 23.99
CA ALA A 76 -5.20 14.71 24.94
C ALA A 76 -5.59 14.32 26.38
N PHE A 77 -4.62 13.86 27.16
CA PHE A 77 -4.82 13.48 28.56
C PHE A 77 -3.93 14.35 29.45
N SER A 78 -4.48 14.86 30.55
CA SER A 78 -3.68 15.53 31.58
C SER A 78 -3.28 14.51 32.64
N ILE A 79 -1.97 14.37 32.87
CA ILE A 79 -1.41 13.52 33.94
C ILE A 79 -0.44 14.38 34.73
N ASP A 80 -0.72 14.56 36.03
CA ASP A 80 -0.01 15.47 36.92
C ASP A 80 0.10 16.89 36.31
N ASN A 81 1.33 17.32 35.98
CA ASN A 81 1.64 18.62 35.40
C ASN A 81 2.05 18.53 33.91
N SER A 82 1.67 17.43 33.24
CA SER A 82 2.01 17.13 31.84
C SER A 82 0.77 16.81 31.01
N VAL A 83 0.82 17.15 29.71
CA VAL A 83 -0.20 16.76 28.73
C VAL A 83 0.36 15.68 27.83
N VAL A 84 -0.33 14.53 27.79
CA VAL A 84 -0.02 13.41 26.90
C VAL A 84 -0.92 13.51 25.67
N LEU A 85 -0.32 13.57 24.48
CA LEU A 85 -1.05 13.56 23.21
C LEU A 85 -0.94 12.17 22.58
N HIS A 86 -2.08 11.54 22.34
CA HIS A 86 -2.18 10.26 21.66
C HIS A 86 -2.91 10.44 20.33
N PHE A 87 -2.23 10.09 19.24
CA PHE A 87 -2.80 10.20 17.90
C PHE A 87 -3.17 8.82 17.38
N THR A 88 -4.45 8.63 17.05
CA THR A 88 -4.96 7.42 16.41
C THR A 88 -5.19 7.71 14.94
N LYS A 89 -4.61 6.93 14.04
CA LYS A 89 -4.97 7.02 12.62
C LYS A 89 -6.32 6.37 12.40
N VAL A 90 -7.32 7.16 12.02
CA VAL A 90 -8.70 6.68 11.79
C VAL A 90 -9.04 6.54 10.31
N LEU A 91 -8.27 7.16 9.41
CA LEU A 91 -8.37 6.98 7.97
C LEU A 91 -6.99 7.09 7.31
N ASP A 92 -6.68 6.16 6.41
CA ASP A 92 -5.42 6.09 5.67
C ASP A 92 -5.68 6.08 4.16
N VAL A 93 -4.84 6.80 3.41
CA VAL A 93 -4.83 6.86 1.94
C VAL A 93 -4.67 5.47 1.31
N SER A 94 -3.90 4.60 1.97
CA SER A 94 -3.56 3.27 1.45
C SER A 94 -4.74 2.31 1.34
N ALA A 95 -5.84 2.52 2.09
CA ALA A 95 -6.98 1.63 1.97
C ALA A 95 -7.73 1.81 0.63
N GLU A 96 -7.98 3.05 0.20
CA GLU A 96 -9.07 3.31 -0.77
C GLU A 96 -8.63 3.70 -2.18
N THR A 97 -7.45 4.30 -2.36
CA THR A 97 -6.97 4.63 -3.72
C THR A 97 -6.48 3.38 -4.46
N GLU A 98 -6.20 2.30 -3.74
CA GLU A 98 -5.70 1.04 -4.28
C GLU A 98 -6.83 0.02 -4.53
N ASP A 99 -7.99 0.19 -3.87
CA ASP A 99 -9.19 -0.66 -4.03
C ASP A 99 -9.82 -0.55 -5.43
N VAL A 100 -9.80 0.64 -6.06
CA VAL A 100 -10.49 0.86 -7.34
C VAL A 100 -9.66 0.37 -8.54
N GLU A 101 -8.33 0.33 -8.44
CA GLU A 101 -7.47 -0.05 -9.57
C GLU A 101 -7.07 -1.54 -9.61
N GLU A 102 -7.31 -2.29 -8.54
CA GLU A 102 -6.91 -3.71 -8.45
C GLU A 102 -8.07 -4.72 -8.48
N GLY A 103 -9.29 -4.30 -8.12
CA GLY A 103 -10.49 -5.17 -8.16
C GLY A 103 -11.09 -5.30 -9.56
N GLU A 104 -11.02 -4.24 -10.36
CA GLU A 104 -11.39 -4.25 -11.77
C GLU A 104 -10.08 -4.31 -12.58
N GLY A 105 -9.88 -5.37 -13.35
CA GLY A 105 -8.71 -5.48 -14.21
C GLY A 105 -8.58 -4.23 -15.07
N GLY A 106 -7.61 -3.36 -14.75
CA GLY A 106 -7.33 -2.18 -15.56
C GLY A 106 -7.02 -2.59 -17.00
N GLU A 107 -6.99 -1.61 -17.91
CA GLU A 107 -6.67 -1.83 -19.34
C GLU A 107 -5.52 -2.84 -19.49
N GLN A 108 -5.83 -3.98 -20.13
CA GLN A 108 -4.85 -5.04 -20.32
C GLN A 108 -3.79 -4.54 -21.32
N VAL A 109 -2.53 -4.65 -20.91
CA VAL A 109 -1.36 -4.26 -21.70
C VAL A 109 -0.48 -5.48 -21.92
N ASP A 110 0.69 -5.30 -22.53
CA ASP A 110 1.65 -6.37 -22.77
C ASP A 110 2.95 -6.18 -21.97
N ARG A 111 3.85 -7.16 -22.09
CA ARG A 111 5.19 -7.09 -21.50
C ARG A 111 5.99 -5.89 -22.04
N ARG A 112 5.86 -5.57 -23.33
CA ARG A 112 6.60 -4.46 -23.98
C ARG A 112 6.23 -3.11 -23.39
N TYR A 113 4.97 -2.91 -23.00
CA TYR A 113 4.53 -1.74 -22.25
C TYR A 113 5.34 -1.58 -20.96
N TRP A 114 5.47 -2.66 -20.19
CA TRP A 114 6.19 -2.65 -18.92
C TRP A 114 7.70 -2.50 -19.08
N GLU A 115 8.30 -3.06 -20.12
CA GLU A 115 9.72 -2.84 -20.46
C GLU A 115 10.05 -1.38 -20.75
N ARG A 116 9.10 -0.60 -21.29
CA ARG A 116 9.26 0.85 -21.47
C ARG A 116 8.98 1.65 -20.21
N ARG A 117 8.09 1.17 -19.34
CA ARG A 117 7.59 1.88 -18.15
C ARG A 117 8.48 1.68 -16.92
N ALA A 118 8.99 0.47 -16.71
CA ALA A 118 9.70 0.06 -15.51
C ALA A 118 11.18 -0.20 -15.76
N GLY A 119 11.97 -0.22 -14.68
CA GLY A 119 13.40 -0.52 -14.75
C GLY A 119 13.64 -2.01 -14.92
N ALA A 120 14.68 -2.36 -15.70
CA ALA A 120 15.05 -3.75 -15.97
C ALA A 120 15.31 -4.55 -14.69
N THR A 121 15.93 -3.94 -13.68
CA THR A 121 16.19 -4.58 -12.38
C THR A 121 14.91 -4.89 -11.60
N SER A 122 13.92 -3.99 -11.65
CA SER A 122 12.62 -4.23 -11.01
C SER A 122 11.80 -5.29 -11.74
N LEU A 123 11.90 -5.37 -13.08
CA LEU A 123 11.25 -6.42 -13.86
C LEU A 123 11.93 -7.78 -13.67
N ALA A 124 13.25 -7.81 -13.46
CA ALA A 124 13.97 -9.05 -13.15
C ALA A 124 13.48 -9.70 -11.83
N VAL A 125 12.97 -8.90 -10.88
CA VAL A 125 12.34 -9.44 -9.66
C VAL A 125 11.03 -10.17 -10.00
N LEU A 126 10.19 -9.60 -10.86
CA LEU A 126 8.99 -10.28 -11.36
C LEU A 126 9.36 -11.61 -12.02
N ASP A 127 10.32 -11.59 -12.94
CA ASP A 127 10.74 -12.78 -13.70
C ASP A 127 11.27 -13.88 -12.76
N ALA A 128 12.04 -13.49 -11.74
CA ALA A 128 12.56 -14.41 -10.75
C ALA A 128 11.46 -15.04 -9.87
N VAL A 129 10.45 -14.26 -9.48
CA VAL A 129 9.31 -14.77 -8.70
C VAL A 129 8.45 -15.70 -9.57
N VAL A 130 8.18 -15.34 -10.83
CA VAL A 130 7.43 -16.20 -11.76
C VAL A 130 8.16 -17.53 -11.94
N ALA A 131 9.46 -17.51 -12.20
CA ALA A 131 10.26 -18.73 -12.33
C ALA A 131 10.26 -19.59 -11.05
N MET A 132 10.24 -18.95 -9.87
CA MET A 132 10.12 -19.65 -8.60
C MET A 132 8.76 -20.35 -8.46
N ILE A 133 7.66 -19.67 -8.81
CA ILE A 133 6.31 -20.25 -8.78
C ILE A 133 6.20 -21.44 -9.74
N GLU A 134 6.67 -21.27 -10.99
CA GLU A 134 6.64 -22.32 -12.01
C GLU A 134 7.41 -23.57 -11.58
N LYS A 135 8.53 -23.37 -10.88
CA LYS A 135 9.38 -24.46 -10.40
C LYS A 135 8.83 -25.17 -9.15
N GLU A 136 8.34 -24.41 -8.17
CA GLU A 136 8.11 -24.91 -6.81
C GLU A 136 6.62 -25.13 -6.46
N ILE A 137 5.70 -24.57 -7.27
CA ILE A 137 4.26 -24.58 -6.99
C ILE A 137 3.46 -25.10 -8.19
N GLY A 138 3.67 -24.54 -9.38
CA GLY A 138 2.97 -24.96 -10.59
C GLY A 138 2.88 -23.85 -11.64
N PRO A 139 2.17 -24.09 -12.77
CA PRO A 139 2.11 -23.16 -13.89
C PRO A 139 1.63 -21.77 -13.47
N ALA A 140 2.44 -20.75 -13.74
CA ALA A 140 2.12 -19.37 -13.42
C ALA A 140 1.20 -18.76 -14.49
N ARG A 141 0.17 -18.05 -14.05
CA ARG A 141 -0.71 -17.21 -14.88
C ARG A 141 -0.37 -15.75 -14.61
N VAL A 142 0.31 -15.12 -15.56
CA VAL A 142 0.71 -13.71 -15.48
C VAL A 142 -0.21 -12.86 -16.36
N THR A 143 -0.85 -11.86 -15.76
CA THR A 143 -1.72 -10.90 -16.46
C THR A 143 -1.12 -9.50 -16.36
N TYR A 144 -0.80 -8.90 -17.51
CA TYR A 144 -0.23 -7.56 -17.58
C TYR A 144 -1.34 -6.51 -17.67
N ASN A 145 -1.54 -5.75 -16.61
CA ASN A 145 -2.47 -4.61 -16.60
C ASN A 145 -1.68 -3.31 -16.59
N LYS A 146 -2.30 -2.21 -17.00
CA LYS A 146 -1.66 -0.89 -17.08
C LYS A 146 -1.03 -0.43 -15.75
N ASN A 147 -1.66 -0.76 -14.63
CA ASN A 147 -1.30 -0.26 -13.29
C ASN A 147 -0.54 -1.28 -12.42
N HIS A 148 -0.68 -2.57 -12.72
CA HIS A 148 -0.04 -3.66 -12.00
C HIS A 148 0.13 -4.88 -12.90
N ILE A 149 0.96 -5.84 -12.48
CA ILE A 149 1.05 -7.15 -13.12
C ILE A 149 0.52 -8.17 -12.12
N ALA A 150 -0.55 -8.88 -12.47
CA ALA A 150 -1.17 -9.85 -11.59
C ALA A 150 -0.59 -11.24 -11.84
N LEU A 151 -0.44 -12.01 -10.76
CA LEU A 151 0.03 -13.38 -10.77
C LEU A 151 -0.96 -14.27 -10.01
N GLY A 152 -1.32 -15.35 -10.68
CA GLY A 152 -2.08 -16.46 -10.15
C GLY A 152 -1.54 -17.79 -10.65
N THR A 153 -2.21 -18.87 -10.30
CA THR A 153 -1.99 -20.23 -10.83
C THR A 153 -3.32 -20.74 -11.40
N SER A 154 -3.80 -21.90 -10.94
CA SER A 154 -5.15 -22.40 -11.22
C SER A 154 -6.25 -21.66 -10.45
N GLY A 155 -5.91 -21.04 -9.32
CA GLY A 155 -6.83 -20.25 -8.50
C GLY A 155 -6.98 -18.80 -8.94
N PHE A 156 -7.52 -17.98 -8.02
CA PHE A 156 -7.56 -16.53 -8.18
C PHE A 156 -6.16 -15.91 -8.17
N ASN A 157 -6.04 -14.67 -8.64
CA ASN A 157 -4.80 -13.92 -8.49
C ASN A 157 -4.52 -13.66 -7.00
N PHE A 158 -3.28 -13.87 -6.58
CA PHE A 158 -2.89 -13.76 -5.18
C PHE A 158 -1.66 -12.88 -4.97
N CYS A 159 -1.01 -12.44 -6.05
CA CYS A 159 0.14 -11.56 -6.00
C CYS A 159 0.03 -10.48 -7.09
N TRP A 160 0.27 -9.23 -6.74
CA TRP A 160 0.29 -8.10 -7.67
C TRP A 160 1.63 -7.38 -7.59
N PHE A 161 2.30 -7.24 -8.73
CA PHE A 161 3.59 -6.58 -8.86
C PHE A 161 3.40 -5.14 -9.30
N HIS A 162 4.17 -4.25 -8.69
CA HIS A 162 4.31 -2.86 -9.09
C HIS A 162 5.78 -2.56 -9.38
N PRO A 163 6.29 -2.96 -10.56
CA PRO A 163 7.65 -2.64 -10.95
C PRO A 163 7.88 -1.12 -11.01
N ARG A 164 9.04 -0.67 -10.53
CA ARG A 164 9.39 0.76 -10.47
C ARG A 164 10.44 1.11 -11.52
N LYS A 165 10.41 2.35 -12.01
CA LYS A 165 11.33 2.84 -13.05
C LYS A 165 12.73 3.10 -12.51
N SER A 166 12.83 3.78 -11.38
CA SER A 166 14.09 4.35 -10.87
C SER A 166 14.69 3.57 -9.70
N THR A 167 14.07 2.47 -9.26
CA THR A 167 14.53 1.72 -8.09
C THR A 167 14.77 0.24 -8.42
N PRO A 168 15.75 -0.41 -7.77
CA PRO A 168 16.10 -1.81 -8.05
C PRO A 168 15.20 -2.82 -7.35
N HIS A 169 14.07 -2.38 -6.78
CA HIS A 169 13.13 -3.22 -6.05
C HIS A 169 11.74 -3.15 -6.68
N CYS A 170 11.00 -4.25 -6.57
CA CYS A 170 9.60 -4.34 -6.93
C CYS A 170 8.75 -4.38 -5.66
N HIS A 171 7.61 -3.68 -5.66
CA HIS A 171 6.61 -3.88 -4.61
C HIS A 171 5.69 -5.02 -5.03
N LEU A 172 5.47 -5.96 -4.11
CA LEU A 172 4.53 -7.05 -4.30
C LEU A 172 3.43 -6.92 -3.25
N ARG A 173 2.18 -6.95 -3.69
CA ARG A 173 1.03 -7.11 -2.81
C ARG A 173 0.65 -8.57 -2.77
N LEU A 174 0.57 -9.15 -1.58
CA LEU A 174 0.25 -10.56 -1.37
C LEU A 174 -1.09 -10.69 -0.68
N ARG A 175 -1.98 -11.53 -1.20
CA ARG A 175 -3.27 -11.87 -0.56
C ARG A 175 -3.07 -12.99 0.45
N THR A 176 -2.76 -12.61 1.68
CA THR A 176 -2.47 -13.54 2.78
C THR A 176 -3.73 -14.03 3.50
N GLY A 177 -4.83 -13.29 3.41
CA GLY A 177 -5.97 -13.47 4.31
C GLY A 177 -5.83 -12.63 5.58
N SER A 178 -6.96 -12.31 6.21
CA SER A 178 -7.03 -11.46 7.41
C SER A 178 -6.47 -12.13 8.66
N ASP A 179 -6.59 -13.45 8.74
CA ASP A 179 -6.18 -14.35 9.82
C ASP A 179 -4.66 -14.54 9.91
N GLU A 180 -3.97 -14.69 8.78
CA GLU A 180 -2.54 -15.07 8.74
C GLU A 180 -1.60 -13.92 8.34
N ARG A 181 -2.14 -12.74 7.96
CA ARG A 181 -1.34 -11.60 7.49
C ARG A 181 -0.25 -11.14 8.46
N GLU A 182 -0.54 -11.09 9.76
CA GLU A 182 0.43 -10.61 10.76
C GLU A 182 1.57 -11.60 10.96
N LYS A 183 1.25 -12.90 10.94
CA LYS A 183 2.24 -13.96 11.08
C LYS A 183 3.19 -14.01 9.87
N ILE A 184 2.64 -13.91 8.66
CA ILE A 184 3.43 -13.89 7.42
C ILE A 184 4.28 -12.62 7.33
N LEU A 185 3.73 -11.47 7.75
CA LEU A 185 4.48 -10.22 7.83
C LEU A 185 5.70 -10.36 8.73
N ARG A 186 5.53 -10.87 9.96
CA ARG A 186 6.65 -11.07 10.91
C ARG A 186 7.68 -12.05 10.36
N GLN A 187 7.26 -13.16 9.76
CA GLN A 187 8.17 -14.12 9.14
C GLN A 187 9.03 -13.48 8.04
N LEU A 188 8.46 -12.57 7.25
CA LEU A 188 9.19 -11.87 6.19
C LEU A 188 10.14 -10.82 6.76
N GLU A 189 9.72 -10.08 7.79
CA GLU A 189 10.57 -9.10 8.48
C GLU A 189 11.77 -9.77 9.17
N ASP A 190 11.55 -10.88 9.87
CA ASP A 190 12.61 -11.69 10.50
C ASP A 190 13.61 -12.23 9.48
N ALA A 191 13.16 -12.47 8.24
CA ALA A 191 14.00 -12.86 7.12
C ALA A 191 14.68 -11.67 6.41
N GLY A 192 14.52 -10.44 6.89
CA GLY A 192 15.12 -9.24 6.31
C GLY A 192 14.35 -8.63 5.13
N VAL A 193 13.12 -9.09 4.88
CA VAL A 193 12.24 -8.54 3.84
C VAL A 193 11.31 -7.49 4.47
N SER A 194 11.41 -6.24 4.03
CA SER A 194 10.50 -5.18 4.47
C SER A 194 9.07 -5.49 4.01
N ALA A 195 8.17 -5.61 4.99
CA ALA A 195 6.76 -5.92 4.82
C ALA A 195 5.90 -4.92 5.60
N THR A 196 4.70 -4.61 5.12
CA THR A 196 3.74 -3.74 5.80
C THR A 196 2.33 -4.27 5.60
N LEU A 197 1.46 -4.12 6.61
CA LEU A 197 0.04 -4.43 6.47
C LEU A 197 -0.58 -3.58 5.37
N PHE A 198 -1.46 -4.20 4.58
CA PHE A 198 -2.10 -3.55 3.46
C PHE A 198 -3.55 -4.04 3.29
N GLN A 199 -4.54 -3.16 3.41
CA GLN A 199 -5.96 -3.54 3.43
C GLN A 199 -6.28 -4.64 4.46
N SER A 200 -7.48 -5.19 4.46
CA SER A 200 -7.92 -6.22 5.42
C SER A 200 -7.24 -7.57 5.19
N GLU A 201 -6.98 -7.97 3.94
CA GLU A 201 -6.52 -9.32 3.59
C GLU A 201 -5.13 -9.40 2.96
N ARG A 202 -4.40 -8.28 2.89
CA ARG A 202 -3.16 -8.22 2.13
C ARG A 202 -1.99 -7.68 2.96
N ILE A 203 -0.81 -7.90 2.42
CA ILE A 203 0.42 -7.24 2.86
C ILE A 203 1.14 -6.71 1.62
N THR A 204 1.95 -5.66 1.80
CA THR A 204 2.89 -5.19 0.78
C THR A 204 4.30 -5.52 1.20
N ILE A 205 5.10 -6.09 0.30
CA ILE A 205 6.52 -6.32 0.51
C ILE A 205 7.38 -5.61 -0.52
N LYS A 206 8.58 -5.20 -0.10
CA LYS A 206 9.58 -4.56 -0.96
C LYS A 206 10.71 -5.54 -1.26
N LEU A 207 10.72 -6.06 -2.48
CA LEU A 207 11.61 -7.13 -2.89
C LEU A 207 12.64 -6.64 -3.91
N SER A 208 13.92 -6.76 -3.59
CA SER A 208 15.02 -6.60 -4.54
C SER A 208 15.54 -7.97 -4.95
N ARG A 209 16.37 -8.04 -6.00
CA ARG A 209 16.99 -9.31 -6.39
C ARG A 209 17.80 -9.92 -5.24
N LYS A 210 18.57 -9.08 -4.54
CA LYS A 210 19.34 -9.50 -3.36
C LYS A 210 18.46 -10.06 -2.25
N HIS A 211 17.39 -9.36 -1.88
CA HIS A 211 16.47 -9.85 -0.83
C HIS A 211 15.80 -11.17 -1.23
N LEU A 212 15.46 -11.33 -2.51
CA LEU A 212 14.88 -12.59 -2.99
C LEU A 212 15.87 -13.75 -2.91
N ASP A 213 17.15 -13.49 -3.13
CA ASP A 213 18.19 -14.52 -3.06
C ASP A 213 18.53 -14.85 -1.59
N ASP A 214 18.67 -13.84 -0.73
CA ASP A 214 18.99 -13.99 0.70
C ASP A 214 17.82 -14.62 1.50
N SER A 215 16.58 -14.27 1.15
CA SER A 215 15.37 -14.63 1.90
C SER A 215 14.43 -15.55 1.10
N ARG A 216 14.99 -16.30 0.15
CA ARG A 216 14.24 -17.11 -0.84
C ARG A 216 13.17 -17.99 -0.20
N GLU A 217 13.53 -18.70 0.87
CA GLU A 217 12.64 -19.65 1.51
C GLU A 217 11.46 -18.97 2.19
N ALA A 218 11.69 -17.85 2.89
CA ALA A 218 10.61 -17.10 3.52
C ALA A 218 9.62 -16.54 2.49
N VAL A 219 10.13 -16.02 1.37
CA VAL A 219 9.29 -15.53 0.26
C VAL A 219 8.51 -16.67 -0.38
N LEU A 220 9.13 -17.83 -0.59
CA LEU A 220 8.45 -19.01 -1.15
C LEU A 220 7.32 -19.51 -0.24
N VAL A 221 7.56 -19.57 1.08
CA VAL A 221 6.54 -19.97 2.06
C VAL A 221 5.34 -19.00 2.02
N ALA A 222 5.60 -17.68 2.00
CA ALA A 222 4.54 -16.68 1.90
C ALA A 222 3.73 -16.82 0.60
N LEU A 223 4.41 -17.02 -0.54
CA LEU A 223 3.75 -17.21 -1.84
C LEU A 223 2.94 -18.51 -1.90
N ARG A 224 3.45 -19.60 -1.33
CA ARG A 224 2.74 -20.89 -1.25
C ARG A 224 1.47 -20.77 -0.41
N HIS A 225 1.52 -20.06 0.71
CA HIS A 225 0.33 -19.77 1.51
C HIS A 225 -0.72 -18.99 0.70
N CYS A 226 -0.30 -17.91 0.04
CA CYS A 226 -1.20 -17.09 -0.78
C CYS A 226 -1.83 -17.91 -1.92
N GLU A 227 -1.04 -18.78 -2.56
CA GLU A 227 -1.49 -19.64 -3.65
C GLU A 227 -2.50 -20.68 -3.19
N GLN A 228 -2.24 -21.37 -2.08
CA GLN A 228 -3.18 -22.34 -1.51
C GLN A 228 -4.52 -21.68 -1.19
N ARG A 229 -4.47 -20.50 -0.56
CA ARG A 229 -5.68 -19.73 -0.21
C ARG A 229 -6.45 -19.28 -1.45
N SER A 230 -5.74 -18.94 -2.53
CA SER A 230 -6.36 -18.52 -3.81
C SER A 230 -7.26 -19.59 -4.44
N ARG A 231 -7.12 -20.86 -4.02
CA ARG A 231 -7.96 -21.98 -4.47
C ARG A 231 -9.16 -22.22 -3.56
N THR A 232 -9.10 -21.82 -2.29
CA THR A 232 -10.12 -22.11 -1.27
C THR A 232 -11.08 -20.94 -1.00
N SER A 233 -10.78 -19.72 -1.45
CA SER A 233 -11.63 -18.52 -1.23
C SER A 233 -12.93 -18.49 -2.06
N GLN A 234 -13.62 -19.63 -2.24
CA GLN A 234 -15.00 -19.65 -2.77
C GLN A 234 -16.08 -19.50 -1.68
N ASP A 235 -15.74 -19.62 -0.39
CA ASP A 235 -16.72 -19.55 0.69
C ASP A 235 -16.34 -18.47 1.72
N GLU A 236 -16.59 -17.19 1.41
CA GLU A 236 -16.84 -16.10 2.38
C GLU A 236 -17.43 -14.87 1.69
#